data_AF-A0A6V6YS38-F1
#
_entry.id   AF-A0A6V6YS38-F1
#
_cell.length_a   1.000
_cell.length_b   1.000
_cell.length_c   1.000
_cell.angle_alpha   90.00
_cell.angle_beta   90.00
_cell.angle_gamma   90.00
#
_symmetry.space_group_name_H-M   'P 1'
#
loop_
_entity.id
_entity.type
_entity.pdbx_description
1 polymer ?
#
loop_
_entity_poly.entity_id
_entity_poly.type
_entity_poly.pdbx_seq_one_letter_code
_entity_poly.pdbx_strand_id
1 'polypeptide(L)'
;MIIEGLNIFITWDQYKILLNDNVREKLDNLQPIDPDNVKKVFKEKNKILFDAIETRYRNKENALEFLNSWMKFDIEGKEAKENAWNLLNDYCREKDYTYLKDNRSFDEQLRADCLGNSYTYYPLSKKFSLIYHIPERKNWFGKIIQFSSEIEILIDTDKITRIEGEFKFIFKIHTLEYEYIFGRGLSIIPNNK
;
A
#
# COMPACT_ATOMS: atom_id res chain seq x y z
N MET A 1 -1.72 -9.07 3.54
CA MET A 1 -1.60 -10.40 4.18
C MET A 1 -2.95 -10.77 4.82
N ILE A 2 -3.40 -12.03 4.85
CA ILE A 2 -4.72 -12.38 5.42
C ILE A 2 -4.58 -13.30 6.65
N ILE A 3 -5.01 -12.87 7.83
CA ILE A 3 -5.07 -13.68 9.05
C ILE A 3 -6.53 -13.77 9.49
N GLU A 4 -7.10 -14.98 9.54
CA GLU A 4 -8.53 -15.20 9.90
C GLU A 4 -9.53 -14.31 9.12
N GLY A 5 -9.26 -14.05 7.83
CA GLY A 5 -10.09 -13.19 6.98
C GLY A 5 -9.81 -11.68 7.09
N LEU A 6 -8.85 -11.30 7.93
CA LEU A 6 -8.44 -9.92 8.17
C LEU A 6 -7.24 -9.56 7.31
N ASN A 7 -7.36 -8.46 6.56
CA ASN A 7 -6.25 -7.95 5.77
C ASN A 7 -5.34 -7.12 6.67
N ILE A 8 -4.10 -7.59 6.85
CA ILE A 8 -3.05 -6.92 7.61
C ILE A 8 -2.01 -6.40 6.63
N PHE A 9 -1.61 -5.14 6.84
CA PHE A 9 -0.46 -4.51 6.21
C PHE A 9 0.62 -4.28 7.24
N ILE A 10 1.86 -4.29 6.76
CA ILE A 10 3.04 -4.10 7.60
C ILE A 10 3.65 -2.76 7.18
N THR A 11 3.43 -1.72 7.99
CA THR A 11 4.16 -0.45 7.87
C THR A 11 5.64 -0.65 8.19
N TRP A 12 6.51 0.28 7.83
CA TRP A 12 7.93 0.20 8.22
C TRP A 12 8.11 0.08 9.74
N ASP A 13 7.29 0.77 10.53
CA ASP A 13 7.35 0.66 11.98
C ASP A 13 6.87 -0.71 12.49
N GLN A 14 5.79 -1.26 11.94
CA GLN A 14 5.39 -2.65 12.24
C GLN A 14 6.45 -3.66 11.80
N TYR A 15 7.13 -3.40 10.68
CA TYR A 15 8.25 -4.21 10.22
C TYR A 15 9.43 -4.15 11.19
N LYS A 16 9.81 -2.97 11.67
CA LYS A 16 10.84 -2.81 12.73
C LYS A 16 10.46 -3.55 14.01
N ILE A 17 9.18 -3.45 14.40
CA ILE A 17 8.64 -4.16 15.56
C ILE A 17 8.74 -5.68 15.34
N LEU A 18 8.48 -6.20 14.13
CA LEU A 18 8.68 -7.61 13.79
C LEU A 18 10.16 -8.02 13.82
N LEU A 19 11.06 -7.20 13.31
CA LEU A 19 12.49 -7.49 13.30
C LEU A 19 13.08 -7.69 14.70
N ASN A 20 12.52 -7.01 15.71
CA ASN A 20 12.95 -7.14 17.11
C ASN A 20 12.52 -8.48 17.77
N ASP A 21 11.57 -9.24 17.18
CA ASP A 21 11.05 -10.51 17.71
C ASP A 21 11.86 -11.74 17.24
N ASN A 22 13.17 -11.63 17.09
CA ASN A 22 14.03 -12.69 16.52
C ASN A 22 13.66 -13.12 15.08
N VAL A 23 12.86 -12.31 14.38
CA VAL A 23 12.54 -12.52 12.96
C VAL A 23 13.72 -12.10 12.08
N ARG A 24 14.47 -11.09 12.52
CA ARG A 24 15.61 -10.53 11.78
C ARG A 24 16.64 -11.58 11.39
N GLU A 25 17.07 -12.41 12.34
CA GLU A 25 18.05 -13.48 12.08
C GLU A 25 17.54 -14.49 11.03
N LYS A 26 16.25 -14.86 11.10
CA LYS A 26 15.62 -15.75 10.12
C LYS A 26 15.54 -15.13 8.72
N LEU A 27 15.30 -13.82 8.64
CA LEU A 27 15.24 -13.09 7.37
C LEU A 27 16.63 -12.83 6.77
N ASP A 28 17.62 -12.54 7.61
CA ASP A 28 18.99 -12.26 7.22
C ASP A 28 19.68 -13.51 6.67
N ASN A 29 19.32 -14.71 7.19
CA ASN A 29 19.77 -16.00 6.67
C ASN A 29 19.16 -16.37 5.30
N LEU A 30 18.13 -15.65 4.85
CA LEU A 30 17.52 -15.79 3.54
C LEU A 30 18.10 -14.75 2.58
N GLN A 31 19.38 -14.90 2.23
CA GLN A 31 19.96 -14.17 1.10
C GLN A 31 19.73 -14.96 -0.20
N PRO A 32 19.30 -14.30 -1.29
CA PRO A 32 19.22 -14.96 -2.58
C PRO A 32 20.63 -15.35 -3.02
N ILE A 33 20.90 -16.65 -3.02
CA ILE A 33 22.17 -17.23 -3.50
C ILE A 33 22.26 -17.09 -5.04
N ASP A 34 21.12 -16.95 -5.73
CA ASP A 34 21.00 -16.85 -7.18
C ASP A 34 19.75 -16.02 -7.60
N PRO A 35 19.83 -15.14 -8.63
CA PRO A 35 18.68 -14.46 -9.25
C PRO A 35 17.46 -15.36 -9.54
N ASP A 36 17.67 -16.62 -9.93
CA ASP A 36 16.58 -17.54 -10.25
C ASP A 36 15.75 -17.94 -9.01
N ASN A 37 16.32 -17.78 -7.81
CA ASN A 37 15.68 -18.12 -6.53
C ASN A 37 15.03 -16.94 -5.82
N VAL A 38 15.06 -15.73 -6.39
CA VAL A 38 14.51 -14.50 -5.78
C VAL A 38 13.03 -14.67 -5.42
N LYS A 39 12.23 -15.29 -6.30
CA LYS A 39 10.80 -15.55 -6.03
C LYS A 39 10.59 -16.50 -4.84
N LYS A 40 11.43 -17.53 -4.72
CA LYS A 40 11.35 -18.52 -3.63
C LYS A 40 11.72 -17.87 -2.29
N VAL A 41 12.85 -17.17 -2.26
CA VAL A 41 13.30 -16.40 -1.08
C VAL A 41 12.24 -15.38 -0.67
N PHE A 42 11.64 -14.68 -1.62
CA PHE A 42 10.57 -13.73 -1.32
C PHE A 42 9.34 -14.39 -0.66
N LYS A 43 8.90 -15.53 -1.20
CA LYS A 43 7.79 -16.30 -0.62
C LYS A 43 8.11 -16.75 0.81
N GLU A 44 9.35 -17.13 1.07
CA GLU A 44 9.81 -17.61 2.38
C GLU A 44 9.93 -16.48 3.40
N LYS A 45 10.44 -15.31 2.99
CA LYS A 45 10.42 -14.08 3.82
C LYS A 45 9.01 -13.68 4.21
N ASN A 46 8.07 -13.71 3.26
CA ASN A 46 6.66 -13.43 3.55
C ASN A 46 6.04 -14.43 4.52
N LYS A 47 6.40 -15.71 4.42
CA LYS A 47 5.94 -16.73 5.35
C LYS A 47 6.45 -16.48 6.78
N ILE A 48 7.72 -16.14 6.94
CA ILE A 48 8.28 -15.81 8.26
C ILE A 48 7.56 -14.60 8.88
N LEU A 49 7.33 -13.55 8.08
CA LEU A 49 6.58 -12.38 8.54
C LEU A 49 5.14 -12.75 8.90
N PHE A 50 4.51 -13.63 8.11
CA PHE A 50 3.16 -14.14 8.38
C PHE A 50 3.09 -14.84 9.73
N ASP A 51 3.96 -15.83 9.94
CA ASP A 51 3.97 -16.65 11.15
C ASP A 51 4.21 -15.77 12.40
N ALA A 52 5.04 -14.74 12.29
CA ALA A 52 5.31 -13.80 13.38
C ALA A 52 4.09 -12.92 13.73
N ILE A 53 3.37 -12.43 12.72
CA ILE A 53 2.15 -11.64 12.92
C ILE A 53 1.03 -12.53 13.48
N GLU A 54 0.89 -13.75 12.96
CA GLU A 54 -0.09 -14.72 13.45
C GLU A 54 0.18 -15.09 14.91
N THR A 55 1.44 -15.33 15.27
CA THR A 55 1.83 -15.59 16.66
C THR A 55 1.47 -14.41 17.57
N ARG A 56 1.71 -13.17 17.14
CA ARG A 56 1.31 -11.97 17.90
C ARG A 56 -0.19 -11.84 18.04
N TYR A 57 -0.93 -12.10 16.96
CA TYR A 57 -2.40 -12.07 17.00
C TYR A 57 -2.95 -13.10 17.99
N ARG A 58 -2.46 -14.35 17.94
CA ARG A 58 -2.90 -15.45 18.82
C ARG A 58 -2.49 -15.27 20.29
N ASN A 59 -1.36 -14.60 20.55
CA ASN A 59 -0.83 -14.41 21.91
C ASN A 59 -1.34 -13.14 22.61
N LYS A 60 -2.07 -12.24 21.93
CA LYS A 60 -2.66 -11.07 22.57
C LYS A 60 -3.94 -11.48 23.32
N GLU A 61 -4.03 -11.11 24.60
CA GLU A 61 -5.26 -11.23 25.39
C GLU A 61 -6.42 -10.37 24.82
N ASN A 62 -6.10 -9.36 24.01
CA ASN A 62 -7.07 -8.47 23.38
C ASN A 62 -6.88 -8.36 21.86
N ALA A 63 -7.61 -9.20 21.13
CA ALA A 63 -7.67 -9.15 19.66
C ALA A 63 -8.06 -7.76 19.15
N LEU A 64 -8.91 -7.01 19.86
CA LEU A 64 -9.38 -5.69 19.45
C LEU A 64 -8.25 -4.65 19.43
N GLU A 65 -7.32 -4.73 20.39
CA GLU A 65 -6.15 -3.87 20.44
C GLU A 65 -5.18 -4.18 19.30
N PHE A 66 -4.99 -5.46 18.99
CA PHE A 66 -4.23 -5.88 17.81
C PHE A 66 -4.86 -5.36 16.52
N LEU A 67 -6.17 -5.52 16.34
CA LEU A 67 -6.87 -5.04 15.13
C LEU A 67 -6.71 -3.52 14.98
N ASN A 68 -6.87 -2.76 16.06
CA ASN A 68 -6.70 -1.32 16.01
C ASN A 68 -5.26 -0.90 15.67
N SER A 69 -4.24 -1.64 16.11
CA SER A 69 -2.83 -1.28 15.82
C SER A 69 -2.29 -1.83 14.49
N TRP A 70 -2.96 -2.82 13.88
CA TRP A 70 -2.49 -3.52 12.68
C TRP A 70 -3.37 -3.33 11.44
N MET A 71 -4.64 -2.96 11.60
CA MET A 71 -5.54 -2.66 10.47
C MET A 71 -5.69 -1.16 10.18
N LYS A 72 -5.28 -0.33 11.13
CA LYS A 72 -5.25 1.13 10.98
C LYS A 72 -3.81 1.58 10.90
N PHE A 73 -3.59 2.58 10.08
CA PHE A 73 -2.33 3.29 10.03
C PHE A 73 -2.63 4.79 9.98
N ASP A 74 -1.74 5.54 10.61
CA ASP A 74 -1.75 6.99 10.61
C ASP A 74 -0.29 7.42 10.68
N ILE A 75 0.26 7.80 9.54
CA ILE A 75 1.68 8.12 9.38
C ILE A 75 1.83 9.51 8.79
N GLU A 76 2.82 10.25 9.28
CA GLU A 76 3.04 11.65 8.92
C GLU A 76 4.47 11.90 8.43
N GLY A 77 4.66 13.04 7.77
CA GLY A 77 5.97 13.55 7.40
C GLY A 77 6.75 12.60 6.51
N LYS A 78 8.04 12.38 6.81
CA LYS A 78 8.95 11.59 5.97
C LYS A 78 8.45 10.15 5.75
N GLU A 79 7.92 9.52 6.79
CA GLU A 79 7.43 8.14 6.71
C GLU A 79 6.23 8.03 5.74
N ALA A 80 5.30 8.99 5.79
CA ALA A 80 4.19 9.07 4.85
C ALA A 80 4.67 9.11 3.39
N LYS A 81 5.70 9.91 3.10
CA LYS A 81 6.27 10.04 1.75
C LYS A 81 6.91 8.74 1.26
N GLU A 82 7.64 8.07 2.15
CA GLU A 82 8.37 6.84 1.83
C GLU A 82 7.45 5.62 1.68
N ASN A 83 6.30 5.61 2.35
CA ASN A 83 5.32 4.50 2.29
C ASN A 83 4.15 4.76 1.33
N ALA A 84 4.10 5.92 0.65
CA ALA A 84 2.93 6.32 -0.12
C ALA A 84 2.57 5.33 -1.22
N TRP A 85 3.55 4.96 -2.06
CA TRP A 85 3.34 3.93 -3.08
C TRP A 85 2.99 2.60 -2.38
N ASN A 86 3.63 2.25 -1.22
CA ASN A 86 3.39 1.15 -0.26
C ASN A 86 1.94 0.78 -0.19
N LEU A 87 1.33 1.65 0.58
CA LEU A 87 0.01 1.54 1.10
C LEU A 87 -1.01 1.71 -0.03
N LEU A 88 -0.72 2.52 -1.05
CA LEU A 88 -1.61 2.68 -2.19
C LEU A 88 -1.63 1.48 -3.13
N ASN A 89 -0.49 0.87 -3.43
CA ASN A 89 -0.43 -0.30 -4.30
C ASN A 89 -1.17 -1.46 -3.65
N ASP A 90 -0.95 -1.61 -2.35
CA ASP A 90 -1.62 -2.57 -1.50
C ASP A 90 -3.13 -2.31 -1.42
N TYR A 91 -3.54 -1.05 -1.28
CA TYR A 91 -4.94 -0.65 -1.36
C TYR A 91 -5.55 -1.01 -2.73
N CYS A 92 -4.82 -0.74 -3.83
CA CYS A 92 -5.28 -1.04 -5.18
C CYS A 92 -5.43 -2.54 -5.44
N ARG A 93 -4.50 -3.37 -4.93
CA ARG A 93 -4.60 -4.84 -5.06
C ARG A 93 -5.84 -5.42 -4.40
N GLU A 94 -6.38 -4.76 -3.38
CA GLU A 94 -7.61 -5.16 -2.69
C GLU A 94 -8.88 -4.56 -3.33
N LYS A 95 -8.75 -3.64 -4.28
CA LYS A 95 -9.88 -2.90 -4.88
C LYS A 95 -9.83 -3.02 -6.40
N ASP A 96 -10.77 -3.78 -6.97
CA ASP A 96 -10.84 -4.03 -8.42
C ASP A 96 -11.10 -2.80 -9.31
N TYR A 97 -11.34 -1.62 -8.71
CA TYR A 97 -11.64 -0.38 -9.42
C TYR A 97 -10.49 0.63 -9.40
N THR A 98 -9.29 0.25 -8.95
CA THR A 98 -8.15 1.17 -8.90
C THR A 98 -6.82 0.48 -9.14
N TYR A 99 -5.87 1.18 -9.75
CA TYR A 99 -4.50 0.69 -9.93
C TYR A 99 -3.50 1.84 -9.98
N LEU A 100 -2.23 1.52 -9.76
CA LEU A 100 -1.14 2.48 -9.89
C LEU A 100 -0.50 2.38 -11.27
N LYS A 101 -0.18 3.54 -11.82
CA LYS A 101 0.50 3.72 -13.09
C LYS A 101 1.83 4.43 -12.85
N ASP A 102 2.91 3.78 -13.26
CA ASP A 102 4.25 4.38 -13.27
C ASP A 102 4.33 5.36 -14.45
N ASN A 103 4.67 6.61 -14.16
CA ASN A 103 4.74 7.69 -15.15
C ASN A 103 6.14 7.85 -15.75
N ARG A 104 7.13 7.06 -15.32
CA ARG A 104 8.49 7.08 -15.87
C ARG A 104 8.50 6.49 -17.28
N SER A 105 9.29 7.09 -18.15
CA SER A 105 9.63 6.52 -19.46
C SER A 105 10.45 5.22 -19.31
N PHE A 106 10.48 4.42 -20.38
CA PHE A 106 11.27 3.18 -20.41
C PHE A 106 12.76 3.41 -20.09
N ASP A 107 13.36 4.48 -20.62
CA ASP A 107 14.76 4.82 -20.35
C ASP A 107 15.00 5.21 -18.89
N GLU A 108 14.05 5.92 -18.26
CA GLU A 108 14.13 6.26 -16.84
C GLU A 108 13.96 5.02 -15.94
N GLN A 109 13.09 4.09 -16.35
CA GLN A 109 12.95 2.79 -15.69
C GLN A 109 14.27 2.01 -15.79
N LEU A 110 14.83 1.86 -16.98
CA LEU A 110 16.11 1.18 -17.19
C LEU A 110 17.28 1.81 -16.42
N ARG A 111 17.35 3.14 -16.35
CA ARG A 111 18.40 3.82 -15.58
C ARG A 111 18.24 3.61 -14.08
N ALA A 112 17.02 3.69 -13.57
CA ALA A 112 16.74 3.32 -12.20
C ALA A 112 17.16 1.87 -11.97
N ASP A 113 16.85 1.00 -12.93
CA ASP A 113 17.15 -0.41 -12.86
C ASP A 113 18.65 -0.70 -12.75
N CYS A 114 19.46 -0.07 -13.60
CA CYS A 114 20.91 -0.21 -13.57
C CYS A 114 21.57 0.35 -12.30
N LEU A 115 20.98 1.35 -11.65
CA LEU A 115 21.51 1.97 -10.43
C LEU A 115 21.19 1.17 -9.16
N GLY A 116 20.62 -0.03 -9.28
CA GLY A 116 20.09 -0.78 -8.15
C GLY A 116 18.87 -0.10 -7.51
N ASN A 117 18.26 0.84 -8.23
CA ASN A 117 16.93 1.36 -7.94
C ASN A 117 15.87 0.63 -8.78
N SER A 118 16.25 -0.44 -9.50
CA SER A 118 15.32 -1.50 -9.94
C SER A 118 15.00 -2.27 -8.71
N TYR A 119 13.76 -2.19 -8.26
CA TYR A 119 13.23 -3.38 -7.63
C TYR A 119 11.81 -3.60 -8.11
N THR A 120 11.58 -4.87 -8.41
CA THR A 120 10.34 -5.64 -8.31
C THR A 120 9.53 -5.33 -7.03
N TYR A 121 10.10 -4.57 -6.10
CA TYR A 121 9.45 -3.78 -5.06
C TYR A 121 9.79 -2.31 -5.30
N TYR A 122 8.79 -1.54 -5.75
CA TYR A 122 8.74 -0.09 -5.58
C TYR A 122 9.61 0.76 -6.54
N PRO A 123 9.01 1.43 -7.54
CA PRO A 123 9.49 2.75 -7.90
C PRO A 123 9.46 3.65 -6.66
N LEU A 124 10.63 4.09 -6.19
CA LEU A 124 10.80 5.36 -5.48
C LEU A 124 10.51 6.54 -6.43
N SER A 125 9.53 6.42 -7.34
CA SER A 125 9.11 7.57 -8.11
C SER A 125 8.44 8.51 -7.12
N LYS A 126 9.02 9.70 -7.02
CA LYS A 126 8.39 10.80 -6.29
C LYS A 126 7.03 11.16 -6.88
N LYS A 127 6.77 10.74 -8.12
CA LYS A 127 5.54 11.02 -8.85
C LYS A 127 5.02 9.79 -9.55
N PHE A 128 3.73 9.54 -9.38
CA PHE A 128 3.03 8.46 -10.05
C PHE A 128 1.54 8.75 -10.14
N SER A 129 0.83 7.98 -10.95
CA SER A 129 -0.62 8.14 -11.12
C SER A 129 -1.38 7.05 -10.38
N LEU A 130 -2.44 7.44 -9.68
CA LEU A 130 -3.49 6.54 -9.22
C LEU A 130 -4.65 6.65 -10.21
N ILE A 131 -4.98 5.53 -10.85
CA ILE A 131 -6.11 5.45 -11.77
C ILE A 131 -7.32 4.91 -11.00
N TYR A 132 -8.40 5.69 -10.96
CA TYR A 132 -9.66 5.33 -10.31
C TYR A 132 -10.75 5.13 -11.37
N HIS A 133 -11.27 3.91 -11.47
CA HIS A 133 -12.35 3.55 -12.38
C HIS A 133 -13.72 3.79 -11.72
N ILE A 134 -14.51 4.64 -12.35
CA ILE A 134 -15.89 4.91 -11.99
C ILE A 134 -16.77 3.92 -12.80
N PRO A 135 -17.48 2.99 -12.14
CA PRO A 135 -18.31 2.02 -12.84
C PRO A 135 -19.56 2.68 -13.46
N GLU A 136 -20.05 2.06 -14.53
CA GLU A 136 -21.35 2.40 -15.11
C GLU A 136 -22.47 2.15 -14.08
N ARG A 137 -23.40 3.09 -13.96
CA ARG A 137 -24.62 2.90 -13.14
C ARG A 137 -25.84 2.80 -14.03
N LYS A 138 -26.69 1.82 -13.74
CA LYS A 138 -28.02 1.64 -14.35
C LYS A 138 -29.10 1.87 -13.30
N ASN A 139 -30.24 2.39 -13.72
CA ASN A 139 -31.43 2.41 -12.87
C ASN A 139 -32.07 1.02 -12.80
N TRP A 140 -33.12 0.88 -11.98
CA TRP A 140 -33.88 -0.38 -11.84
C TRP A 140 -34.54 -0.88 -13.13
N PHE A 141 -34.67 -0.04 -14.16
CA PHE A 141 -35.13 -0.40 -15.50
C PHE A 141 -34.00 -0.74 -16.47
N GLY A 142 -32.75 -0.86 -15.99
CA GLY A 142 -31.59 -1.17 -16.82
C GLY A 142 -31.10 -0.02 -17.71
N LYS A 143 -31.67 1.20 -17.60
CA LYS A 143 -31.21 2.38 -18.34
C LYS A 143 -29.97 2.96 -17.68
N ILE A 144 -28.94 3.24 -18.47
CA ILE A 144 -27.70 3.88 -18.03
C ILE A 144 -28.02 5.29 -17.50
N ILE A 145 -27.62 5.56 -16.27
CA ILE A 145 -27.70 6.87 -15.60
C ILE A 145 -26.33 7.50 -15.36
N GLN A 146 -25.25 6.71 -15.49
CA GLN A 146 -23.87 7.17 -15.39
C GLN A 146 -23.00 6.27 -16.26
N PHE A 147 -22.25 6.85 -17.19
CA PHE A 147 -21.26 6.11 -17.99
C PHE A 147 -20.03 5.76 -17.15
N SER A 148 -19.32 4.71 -17.54
CA SER A 148 -18.00 4.45 -16.96
C SER A 148 -17.01 5.54 -17.35
N SER A 149 -16.13 5.88 -16.43
CA SER A 149 -15.04 6.83 -16.66
C SER A 149 -13.84 6.49 -15.80
N GLU A 150 -12.68 7.03 -16.16
CA GLU A 150 -11.47 6.90 -15.36
C GLU A 150 -11.01 8.29 -14.92
N ILE A 151 -10.55 8.38 -13.67
CA ILE A 151 -9.89 9.56 -13.13
C ILE A 151 -8.44 9.19 -12.89
N GLU A 152 -7.54 9.94 -13.50
CA GLU A 152 -6.10 9.86 -13.24
C GLU A 152 -5.72 10.93 -12.22
N ILE A 153 -5.29 10.50 -11.03
CA ILE A 153 -4.81 11.37 -9.96
C ILE A 153 -3.29 11.31 -9.92
N LEU A 154 -2.64 12.43 -10.22
CA LEU A 154 -1.19 12.52 -10.07
C LEU A 154 -0.83 12.70 -8.59
N ILE A 155 -0.14 11.71 -8.03
CA ILE A 155 0.39 11.73 -6.68
C ILE A 155 1.85 12.18 -6.74
N ASP A 156 2.17 13.26 -6.01
CA ASP A 156 3.52 13.73 -5.76
C ASP A 156 3.87 13.48 -4.29
N THR A 157 4.72 12.49 -4.02
CA THR A 157 5.07 12.08 -2.66
C THR A 157 5.77 13.18 -1.89
N ASP A 158 6.47 14.12 -2.54
CA ASP A 158 7.09 15.25 -1.86
C ASP A 158 6.03 16.19 -1.24
N LYS A 159 4.81 16.22 -1.81
CA LYS A 159 3.67 17.01 -1.33
C LYS A 159 2.84 16.29 -0.26
N ILE A 160 3.06 15.01 -0.02
CA ILE A 160 2.31 14.24 0.99
C ILE A 160 2.76 14.68 2.39
N THR A 161 1.78 14.98 3.24
CA THR A 161 1.99 15.36 4.64
C THR A 161 1.60 14.26 5.61
N ARG A 162 0.56 13.47 5.27
CA ARG A 162 0.03 12.39 6.09
C ARG A 162 -0.69 11.36 5.23
N ILE A 163 -0.64 10.10 5.63
CA ILE A 163 -1.48 9.03 5.07
C ILE A 163 -2.11 8.31 6.25
N GLU A 164 -3.43 8.20 6.22
CA GLU A 164 -4.18 7.50 7.26
C GLU A 164 -5.23 6.60 6.63
N GLY A 165 -5.62 5.56 7.34
CA GLY A 165 -6.66 4.68 6.82
C GLY A 165 -6.93 3.49 7.71
N GLU A 166 -8.05 2.84 7.40
CA GLU A 166 -8.40 1.52 7.90
C GLU A 166 -8.61 0.62 6.69
N PHE A 167 -7.82 -0.44 6.61
CA PHE A 167 -7.84 -1.32 5.45
C PHE A 167 -9.24 -1.90 5.21
N LYS A 168 -9.64 -1.95 3.94
CA LYS A 168 -11.00 -2.24 3.41
C LYS A 168 -12.02 -1.10 3.49
N PHE A 169 -11.92 -0.16 4.42
CA PHE A 169 -12.96 0.85 4.64
C PHE A 169 -12.63 2.21 4.06
N ILE A 170 -11.48 2.77 4.44
CA ILE A 170 -11.10 4.14 4.06
C ILE A 170 -9.58 4.25 3.97
N PHE A 171 -9.11 4.94 2.95
CA PHE A 171 -7.72 5.31 2.75
C PHE A 171 -7.68 6.80 2.45
N LYS A 172 -6.79 7.54 3.09
CA LYS A 172 -6.68 8.97 2.94
C LYS A 172 -5.25 9.39 2.69
N ILE A 173 -5.08 10.30 1.74
CA ILE A 173 -3.82 10.97 1.48
C ILE A 173 -4.03 12.45 1.70
N HIS A 174 -3.28 12.98 2.64
CA HIS A 174 -3.21 14.40 2.89
C HIS A 174 -2.00 14.96 2.16
N THR A 175 -2.24 15.97 1.34
CA THR A 175 -1.20 16.78 0.71
C THR A 175 -1.27 18.21 1.24
N LEU A 176 -0.36 19.07 0.78
CA LEU A 176 -0.48 20.50 1.09
C LEU A 176 -1.76 21.13 0.53
N GLU A 177 -2.23 20.66 -0.62
CA GLU A 177 -3.30 21.32 -1.40
C GLU A 177 -4.65 20.60 -1.25
N TYR A 178 -4.64 19.28 -1.09
CA TYR A 178 -5.84 18.44 -1.11
C TYR A 178 -5.77 17.30 -0.09
N GLU A 179 -6.94 16.88 0.40
CA GLU A 179 -7.20 15.57 1.00
C GLU A 179 -7.88 14.68 -0.05
N TYR A 180 -7.25 13.55 -0.37
CA TYR A 180 -7.82 12.50 -1.20
C TYR A 180 -8.38 11.41 -0.30
N ILE A 181 -9.67 11.11 -0.42
CA ILE A 181 -10.35 10.10 0.39
C ILE A 181 -10.86 9.00 -0.54
N PHE A 182 -10.39 7.78 -0.30
CA PHE A 182 -10.78 6.57 -1.01
C PHE A 182 -11.52 5.64 -0.05
N GLY A 183 -12.83 5.49 -0.24
CA GLY A 183 -13.66 4.61 0.59
C GLY A 183 -14.78 3.96 -0.21
N ARG A 184 -16.04 4.35 0.07
CA ARG A 184 -17.18 3.98 -0.80
C ARG A 184 -17.18 4.68 -2.16
N GLY A 185 -16.30 5.66 -2.33
CA GLY A 185 -16.06 6.43 -3.54
C GLY A 185 -14.76 7.20 -3.41
N LEU A 186 -14.48 8.02 -4.42
CA LEU A 186 -13.41 9.00 -4.42
C LEU A 186 -13.97 10.36 -3.99
N SER A 187 -13.36 10.99 -2.99
CA SER A 187 -13.58 12.41 -2.67
C SER A 187 -12.25 13.15 -2.72
N ILE A 188 -12.26 14.35 -3.30
CA ILE A 188 -11.10 15.24 -3.36
C ILE A 188 -11.52 16.55 -2.72
N ILE A 189 -10.92 16.88 -1.59
CA ILE A 189 -11.28 18.03 -0.77
C ILE A 189 -10.10 18.99 -0.77
N PRO A 190 -10.27 20.27 -1.19
CA PRO A 190 -9.19 21.25 -1.07
C PRO A 190 -8.92 21.55 0.40
N ASN A 191 -7.64 21.64 0.75
CA ASN A 191 -7.23 22.04 2.08
C ASN A 191 -7.37 23.56 2.20
N ASN A 192 -8.41 24.01 2.91
CA ASN A 192 -8.59 25.41 3.29
C ASN A 192 -7.66 25.73 4.46
N LYS A 193 -6.34 25.75 4.22
CA LYS A 193 -5.36 26.27 5.17
C LYS A 193 -4.95 27.69 4.78
#